data_AF-A0A3B0RIT5-F1
#
_entry.id   AF-A0A3B0RIT5-F1
#
_cell.length_a   1.000
_cell.length_b   1.000
_cell.length_c   1.000
_cell.angle_alpha   90.00
_cell.angle_beta   90.00
_cell.angle_gamma   90.00
#
_symmetry.space_group_name_H-M   'P 1'
#
loop_
_entity.id
_entity.type
_entity.pdbx_description
1 polymer ?
#
loop_
_entity_poly.entity_id
_entity_poly.type
_entity_poly.pdbx_seq_one_letter_code
_entity_poly.pdbx_strand_id
1 'polypeptide(L)' 'MSASANRSGSPLKLMLCAVEPSGDALGAALINALRKKAPDVKIYGCGGALMKAAGLE' A
#
# COMPACT_ATOMS: atom_id res chain seq x y z
N MET A 1 14.31 -0.88 18.51
CA MET A 1 13.09 -0.07 18.22
C MET A 1 12.11 -0.95 17.45
N SER A 2 11.24 -1.64 18.18
CA SER A 2 10.23 -2.55 17.63
C SER A 2 8.88 -1.83 17.65
N ALA A 3 8.32 -1.53 16.48
CA ALA A 3 6.93 -1.12 16.38
C ALA A 3 6.08 -2.41 16.35
N SER A 4 5.72 -2.86 17.55
CA SER A 4 4.70 -3.89 17.75
C SER A 4 3.36 -3.38 17.25
N ALA A 5 2.79 -4.10 16.28
CA ALA A 5 1.36 -4.07 16.03
C ALA A 5 0.92 -5.47 15.58
N ASN A 6 1.07 -6.44 16.47
CA ASN A 6 0.34 -7.68 16.35
C ASN A 6 -1.14 -7.39 16.69
N ARG A 7 -1.90 -6.86 15.71
CA ARG A 7 -3.36 -6.72 15.83
C ARG A 7 -3.99 -8.04 15.41
N SER A 8 -4.21 -8.91 16.38
CA SER A 8 -5.18 -9.99 16.24
C SER A 8 -6.54 -9.40 15.83
N GLY A 9 -7.00 -9.68 14.61
CA GLY A 9 -8.43 -9.59 14.27
C GLY A 9 -8.82 -9.31 12.83
N SER A 10 -8.05 -8.58 12.03
CA SER A 10 -8.41 -8.29 10.62
C SER A 10 -7.23 -7.72 9.83
N PRO A 11 -7.14 -8.02 8.51
CA PRO A 11 -6.08 -7.47 7.67
C PRO A 11 -6.10 -5.95 7.66
N LEU A 12 -4.93 -5.31 7.68
CA LEU A 12 -4.79 -3.86 7.55
C LEU A 12 -5.40 -3.43 6.20
N LYS A 13 -6.22 -2.39 6.22
CA LYS A 13 -6.84 -1.86 5.00
C LYS A 13 -6.51 -0.37 4.86
N LEU A 14 -5.99 0.03 3.70
CA LEU A 14 -5.48 1.37 3.44
C LEU A 14 -6.00 1.91 2.11
N MET A 15 -6.42 3.18 2.11
CA MET A 15 -6.73 3.91 0.90
C MET A 15 -5.52 4.78 0.49
N LEU A 16 -5.10 4.71 -0.77
CA LEU A 16 -4.03 5.54 -1.33
C LEU A 16 -4.53 6.28 -2.56
N CYS A 17 -4.21 7.58 -2.65
CA CYS A 17 -4.53 8.42 -3.80
C CYS A 17 -3.28 9.18 -4.27
N ALA A 18 -2.96 9.07 -5.56
CA ALA A 18 -1.94 9.86 -6.24
C ALA A 18 -2.52 10.51 -7.50
N VAL A 19 -2.25 11.80 -7.70
CA VAL A 19 -2.85 12.61 -8.78
C VAL A 19 -1.82 13.04 -9.82
N GLU A 20 -0.56 12.64 -9.67
CA GLU A 20 0.54 12.96 -10.58
C GLU A 20 1.50 11.77 -10.74
N PRO A 21 2.27 11.68 -11.85
CA PRO A 21 3.17 10.56 -12.11
C PRO A 21 4.23 10.31 -11.03
N SER A 22 4.73 11.38 -10.40
CA SER A 22 5.66 11.28 -9.27
C SER A 22 5.03 10.55 -8.08
N GLY A 23 3.76 10.87 -7.78
CA GLY A 23 2.97 10.21 -6.76
C GLY A 23 2.68 8.74 -7.09
N ASP A 24 2.46 8.41 -8.37
CA ASP A 24 2.27 7.03 -8.81
C ASP A 24 3.52 6.16 -8.53
N ALA A 25 4.71 6.67 -8.85
CA ALA A 25 5.97 5.97 -8.61
C ALA A 25 6.22 5.76 -7.10
N LEU A 26 6.02 6.80 -6.28
CA LEU A 26 6.20 6.71 -4.83
C LEU A 26 5.14 5.81 -4.19
N GLY A 27 3.89 5.91 -4.64
CA GLY A 27 2.79 5.06 -4.20
C GLY A 27 3.07 3.59 -4.47
N ALA A 28 3.55 3.23 -5.67
CA ALA A 28 3.92 1.87 -6.00
C ALA A 28 5.04 1.32 -5.09
N ALA A 29 6.07 2.13 -4.83
CA ALA A 29 7.15 1.76 -3.92
C ALA A 29 6.64 1.53 -2.49
N LEU A 30 5.73 2.39 -2.01
CA LEU A 30 5.10 2.24 -0.70
C LEU A 30 4.26 0.96 -0.61
N ILE A 31 3.43 0.65 -1.62
CA ILE A 31 2.61 -0.56 -1.66
C ILE A 31 3.49 -1.81 -1.55
N ASN A 32 4.57 -1.86 -2.32
CA ASN A 32 5.53 -2.96 -2.29
C ASN A 32 6.20 -3.10 -0.91
N ALA A 33 6.56 -2.00 -0.27
CA ALA A 33 7.15 -2.01 1.07
C ALA A 33 6.14 -2.46 2.14
N LEU A 34 4.87 -2.03 2.03
CA LEU A 34 3.80 -2.41 2.94
C LEU A 34 3.50 -3.91 2.85
N ARG A 35 3.37 -4.47 1.65
CA ARG A 35 3.14 -5.92 1.45
C ARG A 35 4.26 -6.79 2.04
N LYS A 36 5.51 -6.30 2.05
CA LYS A 36 6.62 -7.01 2.73
C LYS A 36 6.46 -7.04 4.25
N LYS A 37 5.84 -6.01 4.85
CA LYS A 37 5.66 -5.90 6.30
C LYS A 37 4.33 -6.47 6.79
N ALA A 38 3.29 -6.39 5.96
CA ALA A 38 1.94 -6.88 6.20
C ALA A 38 1.45 -7.56 4.91
N PRO A 39 1.75 -8.86 4.73
CA PRO A 39 1.43 -9.59 3.50
C PRO A 39 -0.07 -9.64 3.16
N ASP A 40 -0.92 -9.47 4.17
CA ASP A 40 -2.38 -9.47 4.07
C ASP A 40 -2.97 -8.07 3.87
N VAL A 41 -2.14 -7.02 3.77
CA VAL A 41 -2.63 -5.64 3.59
C VAL A 41 -3.49 -5.51 2.33
N LYS A 42 -4.67 -4.90 2.49
CA LYS A 42 -5.55 -4.53 1.39
C LYS A 42 -5.37 -3.06 1.06
N ILE A 43 -5.04 -2.77 -0.19
CA ILE A 43 -4.77 -1.42 -0.67
C ILE A 43 -5.78 -1.10 -1.76
N TYR A 44 -6.42 0.06 -1.65
CA TYR A 44 -7.42 0.53 -2.62
C TYR A 44 -7.29 2.03 -2.89
N GLY A 45 -7.81 2.53 -4.01
CA GLY A 45 -7.94 3.97 -4.25
C GLY A 45 -7.66 4.40 -5.68
N CYS A 46 -6.95 5.53 -5.83
CA CYS A 46 -6.71 6.13 -7.14
C CYS A 46 -5.22 6.28 -7.40
N GLY A 47 -4.75 5.70 -8.50
CA GLY A 47 -3.34 5.74 -8.87
C GLY A 47 -3.13 5.47 -10.34
N GLY A 48 -1.91 5.76 -10.80
CA GLY A 48 -1.49 5.51 -12.16
C GLY A 48 -1.15 4.05 -12.41
N ALA A 49 -0.41 3.81 -13.49
CA ALA A 49 -0.09 2.45 -13.94
C ALA A 49 0.83 1.72 -12.95
N LEU A 50 1.75 2.41 -12.27
CA LEU A 50 2.70 1.79 -11.35
C LEU A 50 2.00 1.32 -10.08
N MET A 51 1.11 2.13 -9.51
CA MET A 51 0.33 1.72 -8.33
C MET A 51 -0.59 0.53 -8.66
N LYS A 52 -1.25 0.54 -9.82
CA LYS A 52 -2.07 -0.59 -10.29
C LYS A 52 -1.23 -1.86 -10.44
N ALA A 53 -0.04 -1.76 -11.03
CA ALA A 53 0.89 -2.89 -11.15
C ALA A 53 1.38 -3.42 -9.79
N ALA A 54 1.49 -2.55 -8.78
CA ALA A 54 1.81 -2.94 -7.40
C ALA A 54 0.61 -3.57 -6.65
N GLY A 55 -0.56 -3.66 -7.29
CA GLY A 55 -1.77 -4.23 -6.72
C GLY A 55 -2.60 -3.25 -5.90
N LEU A 56 -2.67 -1.99 -6.34
CA LEU A 56 -3.74 -1.06 -5.98
C LEU A 56 -5.04 -1.52 -6.68
N GLU A 57 -6.09 -1.74 -5.88
CA GLU A 57 -7.46 -2.02 -6.36
C GLU A 57 -8.29 -0.75 -6.56
#